data_AF-A0A8A5TL32-F1
#
_entry.id   AF-A0A8A5TL32-F1
#
_cell.length_a   1.000
_cell.length_b   1.000
_cell.length_c   1.000
_cell.angle_alpha   90.00
_cell.angle_beta   90.00
_cell.angle_gamma   90.00
#
_symmetry.space_group_name_H-M   'P 1'
#
loop_
_entity.id
_entity.type
_entity.pdbx_description
1 polymer ?
#
loop_
_entity_poly.entity_id
_entity_poly.type
_entity_poly.pdbx_seq_one_letter_code
_entity_poly.pdbx_strand_id
1 'polypeptide(L)'
;MNNKNIIPMSLASVAILATSFVANQPVTVKAEMASTASASSAVEQAKSKVAEAEKDVSKGQEIYDEAQKKVQEKADVIRKIDEERQIINGEVQKAYLELRQAQEEKNKYPGRQEYTKKFDEANKKVDEITKKQKAKDEEYTKKMYESIPDVGPLLTKLKAEKDKLAAAKRQLEKAKVAEKTEKEAKVKKLETELDQAREKVKKQAEEDKRNYPTNTLKTLELEIAESYVKVKEAELELAKEEARELQDEDKIKQAKEKVESEKAEAKRLEELKTDRKKAAEEAKRKAEEAKQKAEEAKQKAEEEAKRKAEEEAKRKAEEEAKRKAEEEAKRKAEEAKQKAE
;
A
#
# COMPACT_ATOMS: atom_id res chain seq x y z
N MET A 1 -73.36 12.14 -51.12
CA MET A 1 -74.02 11.16 -50.24
C MET A 1 -73.20 11.13 -48.95
N ASN A 2 -73.45 12.05 -48.02
CA ASN A 2 -74.35 11.90 -46.87
C ASN A 2 -74.18 10.58 -46.10
N ASN A 3 -73.48 10.68 -44.97
CA ASN A 3 -73.89 10.29 -43.61
C ASN A 3 -72.64 9.88 -42.82
N LYS A 4 -72.45 10.11 -41.52
CA LYS A 4 -73.00 10.97 -40.46
C LYS A 4 -72.08 10.69 -39.26
N ASN A 5 -71.88 11.67 -38.38
CA ASN A 5 -71.18 11.61 -37.08
C ASN A 5 -71.38 10.29 -36.29
N ILE A 6 -70.38 9.92 -35.46
CA ILE A 6 -70.48 9.82 -33.99
C ILE A 6 -69.05 9.72 -33.38
N ILE A 7 -68.74 10.68 -32.51
CA ILE A 7 -67.76 10.63 -31.39
C ILE A 7 -68.66 10.38 -30.16
N PRO A 8 -68.32 9.52 -29.14
CA PRO A 8 -67.35 9.95 -28.14
C PRO A 8 -66.57 8.90 -27.31
N MET A 9 -65.44 9.38 -26.78
CA MET A 9 -64.92 9.17 -25.42
C MET A 9 -64.74 7.72 -24.92
N SER A 10 -63.48 7.27 -24.80
CA SER A 10 -62.99 6.70 -23.53
C SER A 10 -61.46 6.62 -23.54
N LEU A 11 -60.90 7.01 -22.40
CA LEU A 11 -59.49 7.18 -22.11
C LEU A 11 -58.69 5.86 -22.12
N ALA A 12 -57.39 6.02 -22.40
CA ALA A 12 -56.26 5.23 -21.90
C ALA A 12 -56.11 3.78 -22.38
N SER A 13 -55.67 3.62 -23.62
CA SER A 13 -54.61 2.66 -23.95
C SER A 13 -53.25 3.28 -23.64
N VAL A 14 -52.55 2.81 -22.61
CA VAL A 14 -51.09 2.67 -22.66
C VAL A 14 -50.73 1.28 -22.18
N ALA A 15 -50.18 0.54 -23.13
CA ALA A 15 -49.75 -0.83 -23.13
C ALA A 15 -48.87 -1.24 -21.93
N ILE A 16 -49.25 -2.36 -21.35
CA ILE A 16 -48.31 -3.36 -20.85
C ILE A 16 -47.60 -3.94 -22.09
N LEU A 17 -46.31 -3.65 -22.26
CA LEU A 17 -45.43 -4.38 -23.16
C LEU A 17 -44.11 -4.66 -22.45
N ALA A 18 -44.08 -5.84 -21.84
CA ALA A 18 -42.87 -6.53 -21.49
C ALA A 18 -42.20 -7.02 -22.79
N THR A 19 -41.08 -6.41 -23.16
CA THR A 19 -40.12 -6.98 -24.12
C THR A 19 -38.70 -6.75 -23.60
N SER A 20 -38.21 -7.78 -22.90
CA SER A 20 -36.84 -8.30 -22.99
C SER A 20 -35.76 -7.33 -23.47
N PHE A 21 -35.15 -6.58 -22.56
CA PHE A 21 -33.79 -6.07 -22.75
C PHE A 21 -32.85 -7.02 -22.02
N VAL A 22 -32.25 -7.93 -22.78
CA VAL A 22 -31.13 -8.76 -22.34
C VAL A 22 -29.97 -7.82 -22.01
N ALA A 23 -29.75 -7.58 -20.72
CA ALA A 23 -28.55 -6.93 -20.24
C ALA A 23 -27.38 -7.90 -20.47
N ASN A 24 -26.64 -7.70 -21.56
CA ASN A 24 -25.31 -8.25 -21.74
C ASN A 24 -24.40 -7.62 -20.68
N GLN A 25 -24.29 -8.26 -19.51
CA GLN A 25 -23.28 -7.87 -18.53
C GLN A 25 -21.91 -8.16 -19.13
N PRO A 26 -20.96 -7.21 -19.15
CA PRO A 26 -19.57 -7.58 -19.35
C PRO A 26 -19.20 -8.51 -18.19
N VAL A 27 -18.73 -9.70 -18.54
CA VAL A 27 -18.13 -10.66 -17.61
C VAL A 27 -16.98 -9.93 -16.93
N THR A 28 -17.26 -9.36 -15.77
CA THR A 28 -16.23 -8.99 -14.82
C THR A 28 -15.59 -10.30 -14.42
N VAL A 29 -14.45 -10.58 -15.03
CA VAL A 29 -13.50 -11.54 -14.48
C VAL A 29 -13.33 -11.12 -13.03
N LYS A 30 -13.82 -11.95 -12.10
CA LYS A 30 -13.52 -11.86 -10.68
C LYS A 30 -12.00 -11.93 -10.59
N ALA A 31 -11.35 -10.77 -10.62
CA ALA A 31 -10.05 -10.59 -10.01
C ALA A 31 -10.32 -10.81 -8.53
N GLU A 32 -10.13 -12.06 -8.14
CA GLU A 32 -10.04 -12.53 -6.78
C GLU A 32 -9.25 -11.50 -5.97
N MET A 33 -9.94 -10.84 -5.05
CA MET A 33 -9.33 -10.01 -4.02
C MET A 33 -8.46 -10.91 -3.13
N ALA A 34 -7.25 -11.18 -3.59
CA ALA A 34 -6.19 -11.70 -2.78
C ALA A 34 -5.52 -10.50 -2.08
N SER A 35 -5.86 -10.31 -0.82
CA SER A 35 -5.10 -9.57 0.19
C SER A 35 -4.97 -8.06 -0.01
N THR A 36 -5.70 -7.30 0.80
CA THR A 36 -5.45 -5.87 1.10
C THR A 36 -4.19 -5.69 1.96
N ALA A 37 -3.13 -6.40 1.62
CA ALA A 37 -1.79 -6.17 2.14
C ALA A 37 -1.13 -5.21 1.15
N SER A 38 -0.78 -3.99 1.60
CA SER A 38 0.02 -3.07 0.78
C SER A 38 1.22 -3.82 0.20
N ALA A 39 1.65 -3.53 -1.04
CA ALA A 39 2.78 -4.24 -1.64
C ALA A 39 4.05 -4.23 -0.75
N SER A 40 4.22 -3.20 0.07
CA SER A 40 5.26 -3.13 1.11
C SER A 40 5.15 -4.27 2.16
N SER A 41 3.94 -4.56 2.65
CA SER A 41 3.70 -5.68 3.57
C SER A 41 3.86 -7.06 2.92
N ALA A 42 3.58 -7.17 1.61
CA ALA A 42 3.84 -8.39 0.85
C ALA A 42 5.34 -8.66 0.70
N VAL A 43 6.16 -7.61 0.52
CA VAL A 43 7.61 -7.71 0.49
C VAL A 43 8.17 -8.16 1.84
N GLU A 44 7.71 -7.60 2.96
CA GLU A 44 8.13 -8.05 4.31
C GLU A 44 7.76 -9.51 4.58
N GLN A 45 6.55 -9.93 4.22
CA GLN A 45 6.14 -11.34 4.33
C GLN A 45 6.98 -12.27 3.43
N ALA A 46 7.40 -11.80 2.26
CA ALA A 46 8.28 -12.58 1.39
C ALA A 46 9.71 -12.67 1.94
N LYS A 47 10.23 -11.60 2.57
CA LYS A 47 11.54 -11.62 3.25
C LYS A 47 11.55 -12.62 4.40
N SER A 48 10.52 -12.63 5.24
CA SER A 48 10.45 -13.58 6.37
C SER A 48 10.42 -15.04 5.91
N LYS A 49 9.65 -15.34 4.85
CA LYS A 49 9.64 -16.67 4.22
C LYS A 49 10.99 -17.08 3.64
N VAL A 50 11.73 -16.15 3.04
CA VAL A 50 13.10 -16.41 2.57
C VAL A 50 14.01 -16.72 3.76
N ALA A 51 13.96 -15.93 4.83
CA ALA A 51 14.79 -16.16 6.01
C ALA A 51 14.50 -17.52 6.69
N GLU A 52 13.24 -17.92 6.77
CA GLU A 52 12.84 -19.23 7.28
C GLU A 52 13.37 -20.36 6.38
N ALA A 53 13.20 -20.24 5.06
CA ALA A 53 13.71 -21.23 4.11
C ALA A 53 15.25 -21.33 4.11
N GLU A 54 15.97 -20.23 4.33
CA GLU A 54 17.44 -20.24 4.48
C GLU A 54 17.88 -21.00 5.73
N LYS A 55 17.16 -20.79 6.85
CA LYS A 55 17.41 -21.51 8.09
C LYS A 55 17.18 -23.01 7.93
N ASP A 56 16.12 -23.41 7.24
CA ASP A 56 15.82 -24.83 6.98
C ASP A 56 16.88 -25.46 6.08
N VAL A 57 17.26 -24.81 4.98
CA VAL A 57 18.36 -25.29 4.12
C VAL A 57 19.67 -25.43 4.88
N SER A 58 20.00 -24.48 5.77
CA SER A 58 21.21 -24.54 6.58
C SER A 58 21.21 -25.77 7.50
N LYS A 59 20.11 -26.01 8.22
CA LYS A 59 19.97 -27.20 9.09
C LYS A 59 20.01 -28.49 8.28
N GLY A 60 19.31 -28.53 7.14
CA GLY A 60 19.31 -29.69 6.25
C GLY A 60 20.70 -30.01 5.71
N GLN A 61 21.48 -28.97 5.40
CA GLN A 61 22.87 -29.09 4.95
C GLN A 61 23.78 -29.64 6.07
N GLU A 62 23.68 -29.11 7.29
CA GLU A 62 24.44 -29.61 8.44
C GLU A 62 24.18 -31.10 8.71
N ILE A 63 22.91 -31.53 8.69
CA ILE A 63 22.54 -32.94 8.88
C ILE A 63 23.11 -33.82 7.75
N TYR A 64 23.04 -33.33 6.50
CA TYR A 64 23.58 -34.04 5.35
C TYR A 64 25.11 -34.20 5.44
N ASP A 65 25.81 -33.12 5.78
CA ASP A 65 27.27 -33.10 5.89
C ASP A 65 27.75 -34.00 7.05
N GLU A 66 27.06 -33.98 8.19
CA GLU A 66 27.36 -34.86 9.32
C GLU A 66 27.14 -36.34 8.96
N ALA A 67 26.04 -36.66 8.26
CA ALA A 67 25.79 -38.02 7.78
C ALA A 67 26.86 -38.49 6.80
N GLN A 68 27.26 -37.63 5.85
CA GLN A 68 28.31 -37.92 4.89
C GLN A 68 29.67 -38.14 5.56
N LYS A 69 29.99 -37.33 6.58
CA LYS A 69 31.22 -37.50 7.38
C LYS A 69 31.26 -38.86 8.07
N LYS A 70 30.16 -39.30 8.69
CA LYS A 70 30.07 -40.64 9.32
C LYS A 70 30.25 -41.77 8.30
N VAL A 71 29.70 -41.61 7.09
CA VAL A 71 29.90 -42.58 5.99
C VAL A 71 31.37 -42.65 5.58
N GLN A 72 32.02 -41.49 5.43
CA GLN A 72 33.44 -41.41 5.06
C GLN A 72 34.35 -41.98 6.15
N GLU A 73 34.15 -41.61 7.41
CA GLU A 73 34.92 -42.13 8.55
C GLU A 73 34.85 -43.66 8.61
N LYS A 74 33.65 -44.24 8.40
CA LYS A 74 33.50 -45.69 8.36
C LYS A 74 34.22 -46.31 7.15
N ALA A 75 34.11 -45.71 5.96
CA ALA A 75 34.79 -46.19 4.77
C ALA A 75 36.32 -46.19 4.95
N ASP A 76 36.87 -45.14 5.59
CA ASP A 76 38.30 -45.05 5.91
C ASP A 76 38.76 -46.12 6.90
N VAL A 77 37.95 -46.40 7.94
CA VAL A 77 38.26 -47.49 8.88
C VAL A 77 38.24 -48.85 8.18
N ILE A 78 37.22 -49.10 7.35
CA ILE A 78 37.12 -50.35 6.58
C ILE A 78 38.32 -50.51 5.66
N ARG A 79 38.75 -49.44 4.97
CA ARG A 79 39.92 -49.46 4.09
C ARG A 79 41.19 -49.87 4.83
N LYS A 80 41.44 -49.29 6.01
CA LYS A 80 42.60 -49.65 6.85
C LYS A 80 42.56 -51.12 7.29
N ILE A 81 41.39 -51.60 7.71
CA ILE A 81 41.22 -53.01 8.09
C ILE A 81 41.44 -53.92 6.87
N ASP A 82 40.94 -53.55 5.69
CA ASP A 82 41.14 -54.31 4.45
C ASP A 82 42.62 -54.38 4.06
N GLU A 83 43.35 -53.27 4.16
CA GLU A 83 44.80 -53.22 3.91
C GLU A 83 45.56 -54.18 4.84
N GLU A 84 45.27 -54.18 6.15
CA GLU A 84 45.86 -55.12 7.10
C GLU A 84 45.49 -56.58 6.80
N ARG A 85 44.22 -56.82 6.44
CA ARG A 85 43.72 -58.15 6.05
C ARG A 85 44.44 -58.67 4.82
N GLN A 86 44.69 -57.82 3.83
CA GLN A 86 45.44 -58.16 2.62
C GLN A 86 46.90 -58.53 2.93
N ILE A 87 47.55 -57.79 3.83
CA ILE A 87 48.91 -58.09 4.30
C ILE A 87 48.96 -59.48 4.94
N ILE A 88 48.04 -59.76 5.88
CA ILE A 88 47.96 -61.06 6.57
C ILE A 88 47.65 -62.19 5.59
N ASN A 89 46.74 -61.98 4.63
CA ASN A 89 46.46 -62.97 3.59
C ASN A 89 47.72 -63.33 2.78
N GLY A 90 48.58 -62.35 2.49
CA GLY A 90 49.89 -62.58 1.87
C GLY A 90 50.86 -63.36 2.76
N GLU A 91 50.87 -63.10 4.08
CA GLU A 91 51.66 -63.85 5.05
C GLU A 91 51.21 -65.31 5.18
N VAL A 92 49.89 -65.55 5.18
CA VAL A 92 49.30 -66.89 5.20
C VAL A 92 49.79 -67.70 4.00
N GLN A 93 49.73 -67.12 2.80
CA GLN A 93 50.23 -67.78 1.58
C GLN A 93 51.72 -68.12 1.68
N LYS A 94 52.55 -67.19 2.17
CA LYS A 94 53.98 -67.43 2.39
C LYS A 94 54.23 -68.56 3.40
N ALA A 95 53.50 -68.57 4.52
CA ALA A 95 53.61 -69.59 5.55
C ALA A 95 53.22 -70.98 5.04
N TYR A 96 52.16 -71.09 4.21
CA TYR A 96 51.80 -72.35 3.57
C TYR A 96 52.85 -72.84 2.56
N LEU A 97 53.52 -71.94 1.84
CA LEU A 97 54.64 -72.30 0.96
C LEU A 97 55.84 -72.81 1.77
N GLU A 98 56.20 -72.16 2.88
CA GLU A 98 57.25 -72.61 3.80
C GLU A 98 56.91 -73.98 4.42
N LEU A 99 55.66 -74.18 4.85
CA LEU A 99 55.18 -75.46 5.38
C LEU A 99 55.33 -76.58 4.34
N ARG A 100 54.97 -76.31 3.08
CA ARG A 100 55.13 -77.25 1.98
C ARG A 100 56.61 -77.59 1.74
N GLN A 101 57.49 -76.60 1.74
CA GLN A 101 58.94 -76.83 1.60
C GLN A 101 59.50 -77.66 2.77
N ALA A 102 59.12 -77.34 4.01
CA ALA A 102 59.54 -78.09 5.19
C ALA A 102 59.04 -79.56 5.16
N GLN A 103 57.82 -79.77 4.66
CA GLN A 103 57.28 -81.12 4.44
C GLN A 103 58.05 -81.88 3.36
N GLU A 104 58.40 -81.23 2.25
CA GLU A 104 59.23 -81.81 1.19
C GLU A 104 60.64 -82.17 1.71
N GLU A 105 61.27 -81.34 2.55
CA GLU A 105 62.55 -81.64 3.21
C GLU A 105 62.45 -82.84 4.15
N LYS A 106 61.41 -82.87 4.99
CA LYS A 106 61.12 -83.99 5.90
C LYS A 106 60.94 -85.31 5.14
N ASN A 107 60.26 -85.27 3.99
CA ASN A 107 60.06 -86.44 3.13
C ASN A 107 61.35 -86.91 2.44
N LYS A 108 62.25 -85.99 2.08
CA LYS A 108 63.56 -86.31 1.47
C LYS A 108 64.53 -86.97 2.46
N TYR A 109 64.46 -86.61 3.74
CA TYR A 109 65.38 -87.08 4.77
C TYR A 109 64.63 -87.72 5.96
N PRO A 110 64.00 -88.88 5.76
CA PRO A 110 63.20 -89.54 6.79
C PRO A 110 64.07 -89.93 8.00
N GLY A 111 63.54 -89.76 9.22
CA GLY A 111 64.20 -90.14 10.48
C GLY A 111 65.16 -89.10 11.07
N ARG A 112 65.50 -88.01 10.35
CA ARG A 112 66.28 -86.89 10.90
C ARG A 112 65.38 -85.96 11.72
N GLN A 113 65.66 -85.87 13.03
CA GLN A 113 64.89 -85.03 13.96
C GLN A 113 64.87 -83.54 13.58
N GLU A 114 65.94 -83.02 12.97
CA GLU A 114 66.05 -81.63 12.55
C GLU A 114 64.91 -81.20 11.60
N TYR A 115 64.61 -82.01 10.57
CA TYR A 115 63.55 -81.69 9.61
C TYR A 115 62.14 -81.90 10.18
N THR A 116 62.01 -82.78 11.18
CA THR A 116 60.74 -82.95 11.90
C THR A 116 60.43 -81.70 12.72
N LYS A 117 61.43 -81.17 13.45
CA LYS A 117 61.30 -79.90 14.19
C LYS A 117 60.98 -78.72 13.27
N LYS A 118 61.66 -78.58 12.13
CA LYS A 118 61.38 -77.52 11.15
C LYS A 118 59.94 -77.59 10.62
N PHE A 119 59.43 -78.78 10.33
CA PHE A 119 58.05 -78.97 9.90
C PHE A 119 57.05 -78.57 11.00
N ASP A 120 57.28 -79.02 12.24
CA ASP A 120 56.40 -78.70 13.37
C ASP A 120 56.40 -77.18 13.66
N GLU A 121 57.56 -76.52 13.55
CA GLU A 121 57.70 -75.06 13.64
C GLU A 121 56.95 -74.32 12.53
N ALA A 122 57.07 -74.76 11.27
CA ALA A 122 56.34 -74.18 10.15
C ALA A 122 54.82 -74.36 10.31
N ASN A 123 54.39 -75.53 10.79
CA ASN A 123 52.97 -75.81 11.02
C ASN A 123 52.40 -74.92 12.13
N LYS A 124 53.16 -74.72 13.22
CA LYS A 124 52.79 -73.79 14.29
C LYS A 124 52.67 -72.35 13.78
N LYS A 125 53.60 -71.90 12.91
CA LYS A 125 53.51 -70.57 12.28
C LYS A 125 52.24 -70.42 11.42
N VAL A 126 51.89 -71.43 10.63
CA VAL A 126 50.65 -71.43 9.84
C VAL A 126 49.42 -71.31 10.76
N ASP A 127 49.35 -72.08 11.85
CA ASP A 127 48.25 -72.00 12.81
C ASP A 127 48.12 -70.61 13.45
N GLU A 128 49.25 -69.99 13.81
CA GLU A 128 49.29 -68.65 14.40
C GLU A 128 48.82 -67.57 13.43
N ILE A 129 49.31 -67.59 12.18
CA ILE A 129 48.94 -66.58 11.17
C ILE A 129 47.49 -66.79 10.72
N THR A 130 47.01 -68.03 10.59
CA THR A 130 45.62 -68.33 10.23
C THR A 130 44.65 -67.86 11.32
N LYS A 131 45.03 -67.93 12.61
CA LYS A 131 44.23 -67.33 13.69
C LYS A 131 44.18 -65.81 13.57
N LYS A 132 45.28 -65.14 13.23
CA LYS A 132 45.31 -63.68 12.99
C LYS A 132 44.43 -63.30 11.80
N GLN A 133 44.46 -64.09 10.74
CA GLN A 133 43.60 -63.92 9.56
C GLN A 133 42.12 -63.95 9.95
N LYS A 134 41.68 -65.02 10.63
CA LYS A 134 40.29 -65.15 11.09
C LYS A 134 39.85 -63.99 11.97
N ALA A 135 40.69 -63.57 12.92
CA ALA A 135 40.39 -62.44 13.79
C ALA A 135 40.18 -61.13 13.00
N LYS A 136 41.00 -60.90 11.96
CA LYS A 136 40.88 -59.72 11.09
C LYS A 136 39.70 -59.82 10.12
N ASP A 137 39.39 -61.01 9.61
CA ASP A 137 38.20 -61.26 8.80
C ASP A 137 36.91 -60.99 9.61
N GLU A 138 36.89 -61.41 10.88
CA GLU A 138 35.79 -61.12 11.82
C GLU A 138 35.69 -59.61 12.12
N GLU A 139 36.82 -58.94 12.36
CA GLU A 139 36.88 -57.48 12.57
C GLU A 139 36.35 -56.72 11.35
N TYR A 140 36.80 -57.08 10.15
CA TYR A 140 36.35 -56.51 8.89
C TYR A 140 34.85 -56.70 8.69
N THR A 141 34.37 -57.93 8.89
CA THR A 141 32.95 -58.29 8.74
C THR A 141 32.10 -57.48 9.71
N LYS A 142 32.49 -57.44 10.99
CA LYS A 142 31.78 -56.67 12.02
C LYS A 142 31.69 -55.19 11.66
N LYS A 143 32.77 -54.60 11.13
CA LYS A 143 32.78 -53.18 10.73
C LYS A 143 31.97 -52.94 9.45
N MET A 144 32.00 -53.86 8.49
CA MET A 144 31.19 -53.77 7.27
C MET A 144 29.70 -53.70 7.58
N TYR A 145 29.20 -54.55 8.48
CA TYR A 145 27.78 -54.61 8.85
C TYR A 145 27.33 -53.58 9.91
N GLU A 146 28.23 -52.72 10.39
CA GLU A 146 27.84 -51.60 11.26
C GLU A 146 26.89 -50.66 10.51
N SER A 147 25.84 -50.16 11.17
CA SER A 147 24.84 -49.32 10.50
C SER A 147 25.45 -48.00 10.02
N ILE A 148 25.03 -47.53 8.83
CA ILE A 148 25.43 -46.23 8.26
C ILE A 148 24.17 -45.38 8.11
N PRO A 149 24.23 -44.06 8.39
CA PRO A 149 23.13 -43.16 8.04
C PRO A 149 22.83 -43.20 6.54
N ASP A 150 21.54 -43.32 6.19
CA ASP A 150 21.10 -43.29 4.80
C ASP A 150 21.10 -41.84 4.27
N VAL A 151 22.08 -41.55 3.44
CA VAL A 151 22.32 -40.20 2.90
C VAL A 151 21.39 -39.88 1.71
N GLY A 152 20.81 -40.89 1.06
CA GLY A 152 19.97 -40.71 -0.12
C GLY A 152 18.71 -39.87 0.16
N PRO A 153 17.88 -40.26 1.15
CA PRO A 153 16.72 -39.48 1.59
C PRO A 153 17.08 -38.10 2.15
N LEU A 154 18.25 -37.94 2.74
CA LEU A 154 18.72 -36.63 3.22
C LEU A 154 19.03 -35.70 2.05
N LEU A 155 19.66 -36.22 0.99
CA LEU A 155 19.95 -35.45 -0.22
C LEU A 155 18.66 -35.00 -0.92
N THR A 156 17.65 -35.86 -1.00
CA THR A 156 16.38 -35.51 -1.65
C THR A 156 15.62 -34.45 -0.85
N LYS A 157 15.60 -34.55 0.48
CA LYS A 157 15.05 -33.51 1.37
C LYS A 157 15.77 -32.18 1.20
N LEU A 158 17.10 -32.19 1.21
CA LEU A 158 17.92 -30.99 1.04
C LEU A 158 17.70 -30.33 -0.32
N LYS A 159 17.57 -31.11 -1.40
CA LYS A 159 17.20 -30.57 -2.73
C LYS A 159 15.83 -29.91 -2.70
N ALA A 160 14.83 -30.57 -2.11
CA ALA A 160 13.50 -30.01 -1.98
C ALA A 160 13.47 -28.70 -1.16
N GLU A 161 14.27 -28.60 -0.10
CA GLU A 161 14.41 -27.37 0.68
C GLU A 161 15.10 -26.25 -0.11
N LYS A 162 16.15 -26.57 -0.88
CA LYS A 162 16.79 -25.61 -1.79
C LYS A 162 15.83 -25.11 -2.88
N ASP A 163 14.98 -25.98 -3.41
CA ASP A 163 13.94 -25.60 -4.38
C ASP A 163 12.88 -24.69 -3.74
N LYS A 164 12.47 -24.95 -2.49
CA LYS A 164 11.58 -24.07 -1.73
C LYS A 164 12.22 -22.70 -1.50
N LEU A 165 13.49 -22.64 -1.13
CA LEU A 165 14.23 -21.39 -0.98
C LEU A 165 14.29 -20.61 -2.30
N ALA A 166 14.57 -21.29 -3.42
CA ALA A 166 14.57 -20.67 -4.73
C ALA A 166 13.19 -20.11 -5.12
N ALA A 167 12.11 -20.85 -4.81
CA ALA A 167 10.75 -20.39 -5.01
C ALA A 167 10.42 -19.16 -4.14
N ALA A 168 10.81 -19.16 -2.87
CA ALA A 168 10.64 -18.03 -1.96
C ALA A 168 11.40 -16.77 -2.45
N LYS A 169 12.65 -16.93 -2.90
CA LYS A 169 13.44 -15.84 -3.49
C LYS A 169 12.78 -15.25 -4.75
N ARG A 170 12.24 -16.10 -5.62
CA ARG A 170 11.46 -15.65 -6.80
C ARG A 170 10.20 -14.89 -6.41
N GLN A 171 9.51 -15.31 -5.34
CA GLN A 171 8.34 -14.59 -4.83
C GLN A 171 8.73 -13.22 -4.25
N LEU A 172 9.84 -13.13 -3.52
CA LEU A 172 10.36 -11.87 -3.01
C LEU A 172 10.70 -10.89 -4.14
N GLU A 173 11.37 -11.35 -5.20
CA GLU A 173 11.68 -10.50 -6.35
C GLU A 173 10.40 -10.03 -7.06
N LYS A 174 9.41 -10.91 -7.25
CA LYS A 174 8.11 -10.51 -7.80
C LYS A 174 7.41 -9.46 -6.92
N ALA A 175 7.45 -9.62 -5.60
CA ALA A 175 6.85 -8.68 -4.66
C ALA A 175 7.54 -7.31 -4.70
N LYS A 176 8.88 -7.28 -4.77
CA LYS A 176 9.65 -6.03 -4.91
C LYS A 176 9.33 -5.29 -6.21
N VAL A 177 9.24 -6.03 -7.33
CA VAL A 177 8.85 -5.45 -8.62
C VAL A 177 7.44 -4.88 -8.53
N ALA A 178 6.49 -5.61 -7.95
CA ALA A 178 5.13 -5.13 -7.74
C ALA A 178 5.10 -3.84 -6.89
N GLU A 179 5.82 -3.81 -5.77
CA GLU A 179 5.93 -2.61 -4.92
C GLU A 179 6.51 -1.42 -5.68
N LYS A 180 7.58 -1.62 -6.45
CA LYS A 180 8.18 -0.57 -7.28
C LYS A 180 7.19 -0.05 -8.32
N THR A 181 6.49 -0.94 -9.02
CA THR A 181 5.48 -0.54 -10.02
C THR A 181 4.30 0.20 -9.41
N GLU A 182 3.86 -0.16 -8.21
CA GLU A 182 2.78 0.53 -7.50
C GLU A 182 3.22 1.96 -7.11
N LYS A 183 4.44 2.10 -6.58
CA LYS A 183 5.01 3.41 -6.22
C LYS A 183 5.22 4.29 -7.45
N GLU A 184 5.77 3.75 -8.54
CA GLU A 184 5.94 4.48 -9.80
C GLU A 184 4.59 4.91 -10.41
N ALA A 185 3.56 4.07 -10.33
CA ALA A 185 2.21 4.42 -10.78
C ALA A 185 1.61 5.56 -9.93
N LYS A 186 1.83 5.55 -8.62
CA LYS A 186 1.40 6.62 -7.71
C LYS A 186 2.11 7.95 -8.04
N VAL A 187 3.42 7.92 -8.32
CA VAL A 187 4.18 9.10 -8.75
C VAL A 187 3.62 9.67 -10.05
N LYS A 188 3.43 8.85 -11.10
CA LYS A 188 2.87 9.30 -12.39
C LYS A 188 1.48 9.91 -12.23
N LYS A 189 0.64 9.31 -11.38
CA LYS A 189 -0.70 9.85 -11.09
C LYS A 189 -0.60 11.24 -10.43
N LEU A 190 0.26 11.39 -9.42
CA LEU A 190 0.47 12.68 -8.76
C LEU A 190 1.07 13.73 -9.70
N GLU A 191 1.98 13.37 -10.61
CA GLU A 191 2.54 14.28 -11.62
C GLU A 191 1.45 14.85 -12.53
N THR A 192 0.61 13.97 -13.09
CA THR A 192 -0.48 14.40 -13.97
C THR A 192 -1.53 15.27 -13.25
N GLU A 193 -1.84 14.94 -11.99
CA GLU A 193 -2.74 15.75 -11.16
C GLU A 193 -2.14 17.12 -10.76
N LEU A 194 -0.82 17.17 -10.58
CA LEU A 194 -0.08 18.39 -10.28
C LEU A 194 -0.04 19.31 -11.49
N ASP A 195 0.24 18.78 -12.68
CA ASP A 195 0.28 19.55 -13.93
C ASP A 195 -1.08 20.17 -14.25
N GLN A 196 -2.17 19.40 -14.09
CA GLN A 196 -3.54 19.91 -14.23
C GLN A 196 -3.86 21.01 -13.22
N ALA A 197 -3.38 20.88 -11.98
CA ALA A 197 -3.60 21.90 -10.94
C ALA A 197 -2.81 23.18 -11.26
N ARG A 198 -1.54 23.06 -11.65
CA ARG A 198 -0.70 24.19 -12.08
C ARG A 198 -1.29 24.92 -13.29
N GLU A 199 -1.83 24.19 -14.27
CA GLU A 199 -2.47 24.80 -15.44
C GLU A 199 -3.72 25.60 -15.04
N LYS A 200 -4.57 25.06 -14.15
CA LYS A 200 -5.76 25.76 -13.63
C LYS A 200 -5.37 27.04 -12.89
N VAL A 201 -4.38 26.97 -12.00
CA VAL A 201 -3.87 28.14 -11.27
C VAL A 201 -3.32 29.19 -12.23
N LYS A 202 -2.59 28.77 -13.27
CA LYS A 202 -2.05 29.68 -14.29
C LYS A 202 -3.16 30.39 -15.07
N LYS A 203 -4.21 29.67 -15.48
CA LYS A 203 -5.39 30.26 -16.16
C LYS A 203 -6.10 31.27 -15.25
N GLN A 204 -6.30 30.92 -13.98
CA GLN A 204 -6.90 31.84 -13.00
C GLN A 204 -6.04 33.09 -12.79
N ALA A 205 -4.71 32.94 -12.69
CA ALA A 205 -3.79 34.06 -12.54
C ALA A 205 -3.81 35.00 -13.76
N GLU A 206 -3.90 34.44 -14.97
CA GLU A 206 -3.99 35.19 -16.21
C GLU A 206 -5.33 35.95 -16.32
N GLU A 207 -6.43 35.29 -15.96
CA GLU A 207 -7.77 35.89 -15.93
C GLU A 207 -7.86 37.03 -14.90
N ASP A 208 -7.36 36.80 -13.68
CA ASP A 208 -7.29 37.81 -12.62
C ASP A 208 -6.49 39.04 -13.08
N LYS A 209 -5.33 38.81 -13.74
CA LYS A 209 -4.49 39.89 -14.30
C LYS A 209 -5.18 40.65 -15.43
N ARG A 210 -6.00 39.98 -16.25
CA ARG A 210 -6.75 40.60 -17.34
C ARG A 210 -7.93 41.44 -16.82
N ASN A 211 -8.61 40.97 -15.78
CA ASN A 211 -9.76 41.65 -15.19
C ASN A 211 -9.34 42.83 -14.29
N TYR A 212 -8.19 42.73 -13.61
CA TYR A 212 -7.68 43.75 -12.69
C TYR A 212 -6.22 44.12 -12.99
N PRO A 213 -5.93 44.78 -14.14
CA PRO A 213 -4.57 45.05 -14.61
C PRO A 213 -3.76 46.00 -13.71
N THR A 214 -4.43 46.83 -12.91
CA THR A 214 -3.81 47.79 -11.97
C THR A 214 -3.67 47.24 -10.54
N ASN A 215 -4.21 46.06 -10.24
CA ASN A 215 -4.13 45.46 -8.91
C ASN A 215 -2.81 44.67 -8.76
N THR A 216 -2.02 45.03 -7.76
CA THR A 216 -0.74 44.36 -7.43
C THR A 216 -0.87 43.20 -6.45
N LEU A 217 -2.05 43.02 -5.82
CA LEU A 217 -2.27 41.99 -4.81
C LEU A 217 -2.95 40.75 -5.40
N LYS A 218 -2.50 39.57 -4.96
CA LYS A 218 -3.13 38.29 -5.32
C LYS A 218 -4.52 38.17 -4.69
N THR A 219 -5.45 37.54 -5.39
CA THR A 219 -6.74 37.18 -4.81
C THR A 219 -6.52 36.05 -3.80
N LEU A 220 -7.25 36.06 -2.68
CA LEU A 220 -7.22 34.97 -1.71
C LEU A 220 -7.57 33.61 -2.35
N GLU A 221 -8.36 33.63 -3.43
CA GLU A 221 -8.72 32.42 -4.18
C GLU A 221 -7.54 31.86 -4.98
N LEU A 222 -6.74 32.74 -5.59
CA LEU A 222 -5.49 32.36 -6.25
C LEU A 222 -4.46 31.82 -5.25
N GLU A 223 -4.32 32.47 -4.10
CA GLU A 223 -3.38 32.08 -3.04
C GLU A 223 -3.73 30.70 -2.43
N ILE A 224 -5.03 30.44 -2.20
CA ILE A 224 -5.51 29.11 -1.81
C ILE A 224 -5.19 28.08 -2.90
N ALA A 225 -5.43 28.40 -4.17
CA ALA A 225 -5.17 27.47 -5.27
C ALA A 225 -3.66 27.17 -5.44
N GLU A 226 -2.79 28.17 -5.28
CA GLU A 226 -1.33 28.00 -5.24
C GLU A 226 -0.90 27.13 -4.05
N SER A 227 -1.50 27.31 -2.87
CA SER A 227 -1.19 26.47 -1.70
C SER A 227 -1.55 25.00 -1.90
N TYR A 228 -2.70 24.69 -2.53
CA TYR A 228 -3.05 23.31 -2.88
C TYR A 228 -2.08 22.71 -3.91
N VAL A 229 -1.53 23.52 -4.82
CA VAL A 229 -0.47 23.07 -5.73
C VAL A 229 0.79 22.71 -4.95
N LYS A 230 1.22 23.54 -3.99
CA LYS A 230 2.38 23.23 -3.12
C LYS A 230 2.19 21.95 -2.30
N VAL A 231 0.98 21.72 -1.77
CA VAL A 231 0.65 20.45 -1.09
C VAL A 231 0.87 19.26 -2.02
N LYS A 232 0.36 19.33 -3.26
CA LYS A 232 0.56 18.26 -4.25
C LYS A 232 2.02 18.09 -4.66
N GLU A 233 2.80 19.17 -4.73
CA GLU A 233 4.25 19.12 -4.97
C GLU A 233 4.96 18.38 -3.84
N ALA A 234 4.66 18.71 -2.58
CA ALA A 234 5.22 18.03 -1.42
C ALA A 234 4.81 16.54 -1.37
N GLU A 235 3.55 16.22 -1.69
CA GLU A 235 3.06 14.82 -1.77
C GLU A 235 3.77 14.04 -2.89
N LEU A 236 4.07 14.70 -4.01
CA LEU A 236 4.84 14.13 -5.10
C LEU A 236 6.30 13.89 -4.72
N GLU A 237 6.95 14.83 -4.03
CA GLU A 237 8.31 14.66 -3.51
C GLU A 237 8.38 13.49 -2.52
N LEU A 238 7.42 13.40 -1.61
CA LEU A 238 7.29 12.26 -0.69
C LEU A 238 7.15 10.94 -1.45
N ALA A 239 6.25 10.88 -2.44
CA ALA A 239 6.05 9.68 -3.24
C ALA A 239 7.31 9.29 -4.03
N LYS A 240 8.09 10.27 -4.52
CA LYS A 240 9.36 10.05 -5.21
C LYS A 240 10.45 9.52 -4.27
N GLU A 241 10.57 10.06 -3.06
CA GLU A 241 11.52 9.56 -2.05
C GLU A 241 11.12 8.16 -1.56
N GLU A 242 9.82 7.87 -1.36
CA GLU A 242 9.34 6.53 -1.00
C GLU A 242 9.58 5.50 -2.12
N ALA A 243 9.58 5.93 -3.39
CA ALA A 243 9.85 5.12 -4.58
C ALA A 243 11.33 4.86 -4.86
N ARG A 244 12.25 5.59 -4.22
CA ARG A 244 13.70 5.33 -4.37
C ARG A 244 14.08 4.00 -3.73
N GLU A 245 15.01 3.30 -4.37
CA GLU A 245 15.50 1.99 -3.91
C GLU A 245 16.26 2.08 -2.58
N LEU A 246 16.94 3.20 -2.34
CA LEU A 246 17.55 3.54 -1.05
C LEU A 246 16.63 4.51 -0.33
N GLN A 247 15.73 3.96 0.48
CA GLN A 247 14.86 4.76 1.33
C GLN A 247 15.69 5.39 2.45
N ASP A 248 15.82 6.72 2.40
CA ASP A 248 16.43 7.50 3.47
C ASP A 248 15.32 7.90 4.44
N GLU A 249 15.25 7.20 5.59
CA GLU A 249 14.18 7.37 6.57
C GLU A 249 14.04 8.82 7.04
N ASP A 250 15.16 9.54 7.16
CA ASP A 250 15.17 10.92 7.64
C ASP A 250 14.62 11.87 6.57
N LYS A 251 14.96 11.66 5.30
CA LYS A 251 14.36 12.41 4.19
C LYS A 251 12.87 12.15 4.04
N ILE A 252 12.44 10.90 4.19
CA ILE A 252 11.01 10.53 4.13
C ILE A 252 10.25 11.20 5.29
N LYS A 253 10.81 11.20 6.51
CA LYS A 253 10.21 11.92 7.65
C LYS A 253 10.12 13.43 7.39
N GLN A 254 11.20 14.03 6.88
CA GLN A 254 11.22 15.44 6.54
C GLN A 254 10.19 15.78 5.45
N ALA A 255 10.06 14.96 4.41
CA ALA A 255 9.06 15.14 3.36
C ALA A 255 7.62 14.99 3.90
N LYS A 256 7.37 14.05 4.82
CA LYS A 256 6.07 13.91 5.50
C LYS A 256 5.71 15.15 6.32
N GLU A 257 6.67 15.70 7.05
CA GLU A 257 6.48 16.93 7.83
C GLU A 257 6.18 18.14 6.93
N LYS A 258 6.87 18.26 5.79
CA LYS A 258 6.59 19.30 4.79
C LYS A 258 5.16 19.18 4.22
N VAL A 259 4.70 17.97 3.91
CA VAL A 259 3.32 17.74 3.46
C VAL A 259 2.31 18.20 4.51
N GLU A 260 2.54 17.85 5.78
CA GLU A 260 1.71 18.30 6.91
C GLU A 260 1.69 19.83 7.03
N SER A 261 2.85 20.50 6.94
CA SER A 261 2.94 21.95 7.08
C SER A 261 2.23 22.69 5.95
N GLU A 262 2.42 22.27 4.69
CA GLU A 262 1.76 22.87 3.52
C GLU A 262 0.24 22.65 3.58
N LYS A 263 -0.20 21.47 4.05
CA LYS A 263 -1.63 21.16 4.22
C LYS A 263 -2.27 22.01 5.31
N ALA A 264 -1.54 22.28 6.39
CA ALA A 264 -1.97 23.18 7.44
C ALA A 264 -2.07 24.64 6.95
N GLU A 265 -1.13 25.09 6.12
CA GLU A 265 -1.18 26.41 5.48
C GLU A 265 -2.39 26.56 4.55
N ALA A 266 -2.63 25.58 3.68
CA ALA A 266 -3.79 25.58 2.79
C ALA A 266 -5.12 25.67 3.57
N LYS A 267 -5.23 24.92 4.68
CA LYS A 267 -6.41 24.97 5.55
C LYS A 267 -6.60 26.35 6.20
N ARG A 268 -5.52 26.98 6.68
CA ARG A 268 -5.57 28.34 7.26
C ARG A 268 -6.06 29.38 6.26
N LEU A 269 -5.60 29.30 5.01
CA LEU A 269 -6.04 30.21 3.94
C LEU A 269 -7.54 30.00 3.60
N GLU A 270 -8.00 28.76 3.62
CA GLU A 270 -9.42 28.44 3.44
C GLU A 270 -10.29 29.01 4.57
N GLU A 271 -9.88 28.83 5.83
CA GLU A 271 -10.54 29.43 7.00
C GLU A 271 -10.60 30.96 6.88
N LEU A 272 -9.48 31.61 6.51
CA LEU A 272 -9.41 33.05 6.29
C LEU A 272 -10.39 33.53 5.20
N LYS A 273 -10.55 32.77 4.11
CA LYS A 273 -11.55 33.07 3.07
C LYS A 273 -12.97 32.99 3.63
N THR A 274 -13.29 32.01 4.45
CA THR A 274 -14.63 31.89 5.06
C THR A 274 -14.92 33.04 6.02
N ASP A 275 -13.94 33.45 6.83
CA ASP A 275 -14.11 34.55 7.78
C ASP A 275 -14.24 35.89 7.07
N ARG A 276 -13.47 36.13 6.00
CA ARG A 276 -13.62 37.33 5.17
C ARG A 276 -15.01 37.39 4.50
N LYS A 277 -15.55 36.25 4.05
CA LYS A 277 -16.91 36.20 3.49
C LYS A 277 -17.97 36.55 4.54
N LYS A 278 -17.88 35.99 5.75
CA LYS A 278 -18.78 36.32 6.86
C LYS A 278 -18.71 37.80 7.23
N ALA A 279 -17.51 38.35 7.35
CA ALA A 279 -17.31 39.77 7.65
C ALA A 279 -17.88 40.69 6.56
N ALA A 280 -17.71 40.32 5.28
CA ALA A 280 -18.27 41.08 4.16
C ALA A 280 -19.80 41.01 4.10
N GLU A 281 -20.40 39.86 4.43
CA GLU A 281 -21.86 39.70 4.51
C GLU A 281 -22.45 40.50 5.68
N GLU A 282 -21.80 40.47 6.84
CA GLU A 282 -22.22 41.25 8.01
C GLU A 282 -22.12 42.77 7.73
N ALA A 283 -21.05 43.22 7.07
CA ALA A 283 -20.90 44.60 6.65
C ALA A 283 -22.00 45.02 5.64
N LYS A 284 -22.34 44.14 4.69
CA LYS A 284 -23.46 44.39 3.75
C LYS A 284 -24.80 44.49 4.48
N ARG A 285 -25.09 43.59 5.43
CA ARG A 285 -26.30 43.64 6.25
C ARG A 285 -26.39 44.94 7.06
N LYS A 286 -25.31 45.36 7.72
CA LYS A 286 -25.27 46.63 8.45
C LYS A 286 -25.47 47.84 7.53
N ALA A 287 -24.90 47.81 6.32
CA ALA A 287 -25.08 48.88 5.34
C ALA A 287 -26.51 48.93 4.78
N GLU A 288 -27.15 47.78 4.57
CA GLU A 288 -28.55 47.69 4.13
C GLU A 288 -29.51 48.13 5.24
N GLU A 289 -29.27 47.71 6.49
CA GLU A 289 -30.04 48.15 7.66
C GLU A 289 -29.91 49.67 7.87
N ALA A 290 -28.72 50.24 7.69
CA ALA A 290 -28.51 51.68 7.75
C ALA A 290 -29.26 52.42 6.62
N LYS A 291 -29.31 51.84 5.41
CA LYS A 291 -30.09 52.40 4.29
C LYS A 291 -31.60 52.35 4.58
N GLN A 292 -32.11 51.23 5.08
CA GLN A 292 -33.52 51.09 5.47
C GLN A 292 -33.90 52.09 6.56
N LYS A 293 -33.05 52.24 7.59
CA LYS A 293 -33.26 53.25 8.66
C LYS A 293 -33.25 54.68 8.11
N ALA A 294 -32.36 55.00 7.17
CA ALA A 294 -32.31 56.31 6.53
C ALA A 294 -33.53 56.58 5.63
N GLU A 295 -34.03 55.55 4.93
CA GLU A 295 -35.22 55.63 4.09
C GLU A 295 -36.49 55.77 4.95
N GLU A 296 -36.60 55.01 6.04
CA GLU A 296 -37.70 55.13 7.01
C GLU A 296 -37.71 56.51 7.67
N ALA A 297 -36.54 57.07 8.01
CA ALA A 297 -36.43 58.44 8.54
C ALA A 297 -36.88 59.49 7.52
N LYS A 298 -36.55 59.31 6.22
CA LYS A 298 -37.03 60.18 5.15
C LYS A 298 -38.54 60.08 4.96
N GLN A 299 -39.10 58.87 4.98
CA GLN A 299 -40.55 58.66 4.86
C GLN A 299 -41.30 59.31 6.02
N LYS A 300 -40.80 59.16 7.26
CA LYS A 300 -41.38 59.83 8.44
C LYS A 300 -41.31 61.36 8.32
N ALA A 301 -40.21 61.91 7.85
CA ALA A 301 -40.07 63.35 7.62
C ALA A 301 -41.00 63.87 6.51
N GLU A 302 -41.18 63.11 5.43
CA GLU A 302 -42.12 63.45 4.35
C GLU A 302 -43.57 63.36 4.82
N GLU A 303 -43.92 62.34 5.61
CA GLU A 303 -45.26 62.19 6.18
C GLU A 303 -45.57 63.32 7.17
N GLU A 304 -44.63 63.69 8.03
CA GLU A 304 -44.81 64.81 8.96
C GLU A 304 -44.94 66.15 8.22
N ALA A 305 -44.16 66.36 7.15
CA ALA A 305 -44.29 67.55 6.30
C ALA A 305 -45.65 67.61 5.58
N LYS A 306 -46.14 66.48 5.05
CA LYS A 306 -47.48 66.40 4.45
C LYS A 306 -48.59 66.66 5.47
N ARG A 307 -48.49 66.09 6.68
CA ARG A 307 -49.45 66.34 7.77
C ARG A 307 -49.48 67.82 8.18
N LYS A 308 -48.33 68.47 8.31
CA LYS A 308 -48.25 69.92 8.62
C LYS A 308 -48.86 70.77 7.49
N ALA A 309 -48.58 70.44 6.23
CA ALA A 309 -49.17 71.14 5.09
C ALA A 309 -50.70 70.96 5.01
N GLU A 310 -51.21 69.77 5.32
CA GLU A 310 -52.65 69.50 5.34
C GLU A 310 -53.35 70.20 6.52
N GLU A 311 -52.72 70.24 7.69
CA GLU A 311 -53.26 70.96 8.86
C GLU A 311 -53.29 72.48 8.63
N GLU A 312 -52.23 73.06 8.03
CA GLU A 312 -52.21 74.48 7.68
C GLU A 312 -53.25 74.81 6.61
N ALA A 313 -53.45 73.94 5.62
CA ALA A 313 -54.50 74.09 4.62
C ALA A 313 -55.90 74.03 5.24
N LYS A 314 -56.15 73.10 6.17
CA LYS A 314 -57.42 73.03 6.91
C LYS A 314 -57.66 74.27 7.77
N ARG A 315 -56.64 74.75 8.50
CA ARG A 315 -56.75 75.98 9.31
C ARG A 315 -57.04 77.21 8.45
N LYS A 316 -56.41 77.36 7.29
CA LYS A 316 -56.70 78.46 6.35
C LYS A 316 -58.13 78.38 5.80
N ALA A 317 -58.60 77.18 5.46
CA ALA A 317 -59.98 76.98 5.01
C ALA A 317 -61.00 77.29 6.12
N GLU A 318 -60.71 76.94 7.37
CA GLU A 318 -61.58 77.21 8.52
C GLU A 318 -61.59 78.70 8.91
N GLU A 319 -60.45 79.39 8.83
CA GLU A 319 -60.37 80.84 9.06
C GLU A 319 -61.10 81.63 7.96
N GLU A 320 -60.98 81.21 6.69
CA GLU A 320 -61.73 81.83 5.60
C GLU A 320 -63.24 81.61 5.73
N ALA A 321 -63.66 80.41 6.16
CA ALA A 321 -65.06 80.11 6.44
C ALA A 321 -65.61 80.96 7.61
N LYS A 322 -64.82 81.15 8.69
CA LYS A 322 -65.20 82.05 9.80
C LYS A 322 -65.27 83.51 9.35
N ARG A 323 -64.33 84.00 8.55
CA ARG A 323 -64.37 85.39 8.02
C ARG A 323 -65.60 85.61 7.13
N LYS A 324 -65.95 84.65 6.27
CA LYS A 324 -67.17 84.73 5.45
C LYS A 324 -68.44 84.75 6.31
N ALA A 325 -68.50 83.94 7.36
CA ALA A 325 -69.63 83.96 8.30
C ALA A 325 -69.72 85.28 9.09
N GLU A 326 -68.58 85.87 9.48
CA GLU A 326 -68.53 87.14 10.22
C GLU A 326 -68.87 88.34 9.32
N GLU A 327 -68.47 88.33 8.05
CA GLU A 327 -68.85 89.34 7.06
C GLU A 327 -70.35 89.27 6.73
N GLU A 328 -70.92 88.06 6.61
CA GLU A 328 -72.37 87.90 6.40
C GLU A 328 -73.19 88.36 7.63
N ALA A 329 -72.69 88.11 8.85
CA ALA A 329 -73.29 88.61 10.08
C ALA A 329 -73.23 90.14 10.17
N LYS A 330 -72.13 90.77 9.77
CA LYS A 330 -72.02 92.24 9.69
C LYS A 330 -72.94 92.83 8.63
N ARG A 331 -73.06 92.22 7.44
CA ARG A 331 -74.01 92.67 6.41
C ARG A 331 -75.47 92.59 6.90
N LYS A 332 -75.87 91.52 7.60
CA LYS A 332 -77.21 91.42 8.19
C LYS A 332 -77.45 92.45 9.30
N ALA A 333 -76.41 92.81 10.07
CA ALA A 333 -76.49 93.87 11.08
C ALA A 333 -76.56 95.28 10.47
N GLU A 334 -75.93 95.50 9.32
CA GLU A 334 -75.95 96.77 8.58
C GLU A 334 -77.28 96.95 7.81
N GLU A 335 -77.81 95.88 7.22
CA GLU A 335 -79.12 95.88 6.55
C GLU A 335 -80.28 96.09 7.55
N ALA A 336 -80.13 95.63 8.80
CA ALA A 336 -81.08 95.93 9.88
C ALA A 336 -81.05 97.39 10.33
N LYS A 337 -79.93 98.10 10.17
CA LYS A 337 -79.83 99.54 10.47
C LYS A 337 -80.40 100.42 9.36
N GLN A 338 -80.40 99.96 8.10
CA GLN A 338 -80.97 100.72 6.97
C GLN A 338 -82.50 100.57 6.81
N LYS A 339 -83.17 99.69 7.57
CA LYS A 339 -84.64 99.55 7.57
C LYS A 339 -85.33 100.28 8.73
N ALA A 340 -84.60 101.12 9.48
CA ALA A 340 -85.12 101.88 10.64
C ALA A 340 -84.97 103.41 10.48
N GLU A 341 -84.65 103.89 9.28
CA GLU A 341 -84.66 105.29 8.86
C GLU A 341 -85.56 105.41 7.62
#